data_AF-A0A3N7AEG6-F1
#
_entry.id   AF-A0A3N7AEG6-F1
#
_cell.length_a   1.000
_cell.length_b   1.000
_cell.length_c   1.000
_cell.angle_alpha   90.00
_cell.angle_beta   90.00
_cell.angle_gamma   90.00
#
_symmetry.space_group_name_H-M   'P 1'
#
loop_
_entity.id
_entity.type
_entity.pdbx_description
1 polymer ?
#
loop_
_entity_poly.entity_id
_entity_poly.type
_entity_poly.pdbx_seq_one_letter_code
_entity_poly.pdbx_strand_id
1 'polypeptide(L)'
;MKSIKTLIFALALGAVTLSCSGDKKKGIDYNQFKTEVKLTPEQEKSFDEITQKYQDLQEQNFQAAKAQGGNMDRVALGIKSEELRAQQSIEIATVLDTPQMEKFNKFVDENARKRPRYDNALLEKIKTEAQLSDDEFKVVNASNDAFEKAFNDAHDVYHGNNDLAKQYWEKFDVQRKLAIQKVLSPEHYTKFEDIVKDVQFKGRK
;
A
#
# COMPACT_ATOMS: atom_id res chain seq x y z
N MET A 1 -47.74 8.88 -54.21
CA MET A 1 -47.70 9.31 -52.80
C MET A 1 -48.00 8.13 -51.87
N LYS A 2 -46.98 7.38 -51.45
CA LYS A 2 -47.01 6.50 -50.27
C LYS A 2 -45.58 6.42 -49.68
N SER A 3 -45.46 7.01 -48.49
CA SER A 3 -44.48 6.76 -47.42
C SER A 3 -42.97 6.82 -47.70
N ILE A 4 -42.45 8.05 -47.78
CA ILE A 4 -41.10 8.41 -47.30
C ILE A 4 -41.19 8.51 -45.76
N LYS A 5 -41.08 7.39 -45.02
CA LYS A 5 -41.02 7.43 -43.54
C LYS A 5 -40.17 6.32 -42.89
N THR A 6 -39.31 5.62 -43.63
CA THR A 6 -38.59 4.45 -43.06
C THR A 6 -37.09 4.46 -43.34
N LEU A 7 -36.44 5.63 -43.33
CA LEU A 7 -35.00 5.72 -43.54
C LEU A 7 -34.28 6.69 -42.58
N ILE A 8 -34.71 6.74 -41.31
CA ILE A 8 -33.98 7.45 -40.25
C ILE A 8 -34.03 6.58 -38.98
N PHE A 9 -33.39 5.42 -38.99
CA PHE A 9 -33.16 4.63 -37.76
C PHE A 9 -31.98 3.64 -37.93
N ALA A 10 -30.91 4.06 -38.62
CA ALA A 10 -29.72 3.24 -38.82
C ALA A 10 -28.41 4.04 -38.58
N LEU A 11 -28.45 5.04 -37.70
CA LEU A 11 -27.27 5.85 -37.35
C LEU A 11 -27.33 6.32 -35.89
N ALA A 12 -27.55 5.39 -34.97
CA ALA A 12 -27.49 5.63 -33.53
C ALA A 12 -27.02 4.39 -32.75
N LEU A 13 -26.09 3.61 -33.31
CA LEU A 13 -25.51 2.43 -32.66
C LEU A 13 -23.98 2.49 -32.56
N GLY A 14 -23.43 3.68 -32.31
CA GLY A 14 -21.98 3.89 -32.24
C GLY A 14 -21.49 4.80 -31.12
N ALA A 15 -22.34 5.16 -30.15
CA ALA A 15 -21.97 6.16 -29.14
C ALA A 15 -22.60 5.92 -27.76
N VAL A 16 -22.54 4.70 -27.21
CA VAL A 16 -22.77 4.48 -25.77
C VAL A 16 -21.96 3.27 -25.28
N THR A 17 -20.64 3.35 -25.26
CA THR A 17 -19.81 2.54 -24.33
C THR A 17 -18.73 3.37 -23.64
N LEU A 18 -18.94 4.68 -23.46
CA LEU A 18 -18.42 5.35 -22.27
C LEU A 18 -19.37 4.99 -21.13
N SER A 19 -19.30 3.72 -20.71
CA SER A 19 -19.70 3.39 -19.36
C SER A 19 -18.74 4.18 -18.47
N CYS A 20 -19.20 5.34 -18.01
CA CYS A 20 -18.74 5.90 -16.76
C CYS A 20 -19.07 4.88 -15.66
N SER A 21 -18.33 3.78 -15.58
CA SER A 21 -17.90 3.32 -14.28
C SER A 21 -17.16 4.52 -13.70
N GLY A 22 -17.75 5.15 -12.70
CA GLY A 22 -16.99 6.03 -11.82
C GLY A 22 -15.92 5.18 -11.17
N ASP A 23 -14.84 4.92 -11.89
CA ASP A 23 -13.67 4.21 -11.42
C ASP A 23 -13.11 5.12 -10.33
N LYS A 24 -13.49 4.82 -9.08
CA LYS A 24 -12.71 5.26 -7.94
C LYS A 24 -11.30 4.76 -8.22
N LYS A 25 -10.42 5.66 -8.67
CA LYS A 25 -9.01 5.37 -8.93
C LYS A 25 -8.49 4.60 -7.71
N LYS A 26 -8.18 3.32 -7.91
CA LYS A 26 -7.56 2.51 -6.88
C LYS A 26 -6.09 2.92 -6.83
N GLY A 27 -5.62 3.32 -5.65
CA GLY A 27 -4.22 3.70 -5.45
C GLY A 27 -4.04 5.19 -5.19
N ILE A 28 -2.79 5.64 -5.31
CA ILE A 28 -2.37 7.00 -4.99
C ILE A 28 -2.82 7.96 -6.10
N ASP A 29 -3.45 9.07 -5.73
CA ASP A 29 -3.85 10.12 -6.67
C ASP A 29 -2.72 11.14 -6.87
N TYR A 30 -1.77 10.82 -7.76
CA TYR A 30 -0.61 11.67 -8.02
C TYR A 30 -0.96 13.05 -8.60
N ASN A 31 -2.20 13.29 -9.06
CA ASN A 31 -2.62 14.64 -9.41
C ASN A 31 -2.62 15.57 -8.19
N GLN A 32 -2.90 15.05 -6.99
CA GLN A 32 -2.83 15.84 -5.76
C GLN A 32 -1.39 16.29 -5.46
N PHE A 33 -0.41 15.41 -5.67
CA PHE A 33 1.00 15.76 -5.52
C PHE A 33 1.41 16.94 -6.40
N LYS A 34 0.94 16.96 -7.66
CA LYS A 34 1.21 18.07 -8.61
C LYS A 34 0.58 19.40 -8.19
N THR A 35 -0.37 19.40 -7.24
CA THR A 35 -0.90 20.66 -6.65
C THR A 35 0.02 21.24 -5.58
N GLU A 36 0.85 20.42 -4.94
CA GLU A 36 1.75 20.81 -3.85
C GLU A 36 3.19 21.06 -4.33
N VAL A 37 3.52 20.55 -5.52
CA VAL A 37 4.85 20.60 -6.12
C VAL A 37 4.75 21.07 -7.56
N LYS A 38 5.42 22.19 -7.86
CA LYS A 38 5.54 22.69 -9.23
C LYS A 38 6.60 21.88 -9.97
N LEU A 39 6.16 21.13 -10.98
CA LEU A 39 7.02 20.42 -11.92
C LEU A 39 7.26 21.28 -13.16
N THR A 40 8.41 21.11 -13.81
CA THR A 40 8.61 21.60 -15.19
C THR A 40 7.79 20.76 -16.17
N PRO A 41 7.47 21.24 -17.38
CA PRO A 41 6.74 20.45 -18.38
C PRO A 41 7.38 19.09 -18.69
N GLU A 42 8.72 19.04 -18.76
CA GLU A 42 9.48 17.83 -19.01
C GLU A 42 9.43 16.85 -17.83
N GLN A 43 9.52 17.37 -16.60
CA GLN A 43 9.34 16.58 -15.38
C GLN A 43 7.93 16.02 -15.28
N GLU A 44 6.91 16.85 -15.52
CA GLU A 44 5.51 16.45 -15.43
C GLU A 44 5.20 15.30 -16.40
N LYS A 45 5.65 15.41 -17.65
CA LYS A 45 5.48 14.33 -18.63
C LYS A 45 6.11 13.01 -18.15
N SER A 46 7.37 13.05 -17.71
CA SER A 46 8.09 11.85 -17.27
C SER A 46 7.48 11.27 -15.99
N PHE A 47 7.06 12.15 -15.08
CA PHE A 47 6.38 11.79 -13.83
C PHE A 47 5.05 11.09 -14.09
N ASP A 48 4.24 11.61 -15.01
CA ASP A 48 2.96 11.01 -15.38
C ASP A 48 3.16 9.63 -16.06
N GLU A 49 4.15 9.51 -16.96
CA GLU A 49 4.50 8.23 -17.60
C GLU A 49 4.92 7.17 -16.58
N ILE A 50 5.82 7.52 -15.65
CA ILE A 50 6.30 6.61 -14.61
C ILE A 50 5.16 6.23 -13.66
N THR A 51 4.40 7.21 -13.16
CA THR A 51 3.31 6.92 -12.21
C THR A 51 2.21 6.06 -12.84
N GLN A 52 1.86 6.30 -14.10
CA GLN A 52 0.91 5.45 -14.83
C GLN A 52 1.45 4.02 -15.00
N LYS A 53 2.71 3.85 -15.41
CA LYS A 53 3.36 2.53 -15.54
C LYS A 53 3.23 1.70 -14.25
N TYR A 54 3.53 2.29 -13.09
CA TYR A 54 3.44 1.55 -11.82
C TYR A 54 2.01 1.35 -11.34
N GLN A 55 1.07 2.25 -11.65
CA GLN A 55 -0.36 2.02 -11.41
C GLN A 55 -0.88 0.82 -12.23
N ASP A 56 -0.46 0.72 -13.50
CA ASP A 56 -0.83 -0.41 -14.37
C ASP A 56 -0.25 -1.73 -13.84
N LEU A 57 1.01 -1.74 -13.40
CA LEU A 57 1.62 -2.93 -12.79
C LEU A 57 0.93 -3.34 -11.49
N GLN A 58 0.49 -2.38 -10.67
CA GLN A 58 -0.29 -2.68 -9.46
C GLN A 58 -1.64 -3.31 -9.81
N GLU A 59 -2.36 -2.78 -10.81
CA GLU A 59 -3.63 -3.34 -11.25
C GLU A 59 -3.45 -4.72 -11.88
N GLN A 60 -2.40 -4.94 -12.68
CA GLN A 60 -2.06 -6.26 -13.22
C GLN A 60 -1.81 -7.28 -12.11
N ASN A 61 -1.06 -6.91 -11.07
CA ASN A 61 -0.83 -7.77 -9.90
C ASN A 61 -2.13 -8.08 -9.15
N PHE A 62 -3.02 -7.09 -8.99
CA PHE A 62 -4.33 -7.28 -8.37
C PHE A 62 -5.20 -8.25 -9.17
N GLN A 63 -5.28 -8.07 -10.50
CA GLN A 63 -6.08 -8.94 -11.37
C GLN A 63 -5.51 -10.35 -11.44
N ALA A 64 -4.18 -10.50 -11.49
CA ALA A 64 -3.52 -11.81 -11.43
C ALA A 64 -3.83 -12.54 -10.12
N ALA A 65 -3.77 -11.84 -8.97
CA ALA A 65 -4.11 -12.43 -7.68
C ALA A 65 -5.60 -12.83 -7.60
N LYS A 66 -6.50 -12.05 -8.21
CA LYS A 66 -7.93 -12.36 -8.30
C LYS A 66 -8.20 -13.60 -9.18
N ALA A 67 -7.44 -13.76 -10.26
CA ALA A 67 -7.63 -14.84 -11.24
C ALA A 67 -7.19 -16.23 -10.71
N GLN A 68 -6.39 -16.29 -9.63
CA GLN A 68 -5.93 -17.56 -9.04
C GLN A 68 -7.04 -18.38 -8.35
N GLY A 69 -8.23 -17.80 -8.15
CA GLY A 69 -9.34 -18.45 -7.45
C GLY A 69 -9.11 -18.58 -5.94
N GLY A 70 -10.18 -18.78 -5.17
CA GLY A 70 -10.12 -18.83 -3.71
C GLY A 70 -9.91 -17.46 -3.05
N ASN A 71 -9.53 -17.47 -1.77
CA ASN A 71 -9.24 -16.24 -1.03
C ASN A 71 -7.90 -15.65 -1.50
N MET A 72 -7.93 -14.40 -1.96
CA MET A 72 -6.74 -13.66 -2.37
C MET A 72 -5.70 -13.62 -1.24
N ASP A 73 -4.46 -14.01 -1.53
CA ASP A 73 -3.34 -13.81 -0.61
C ASP A 73 -3.00 -12.32 -0.50
N ARG A 74 -3.62 -11.68 0.49
CA ARG A 74 -3.48 -10.24 0.75
C ARG A 74 -2.05 -9.88 1.18
N VAL A 75 -1.32 -10.81 1.78
CA VAL A 75 0.06 -10.59 2.24
C VAL A 75 0.99 -10.59 1.03
N ALA A 76 0.90 -11.61 0.17
CA ALA A 76 1.69 -11.67 -1.06
C ALA A 76 1.42 -10.46 -1.98
N LEU A 77 0.16 -10.05 -2.11
CA LEU A 77 -0.19 -8.84 -2.87
C LEU A 77 0.40 -7.57 -2.23
N GLY A 78 0.36 -7.47 -0.90
CA GLY A 78 0.96 -6.36 -0.16
C GLY A 78 2.48 -6.25 -0.37
N ILE A 79 3.20 -7.38 -0.33
CA ILE A 79 4.65 -7.45 -0.59
C ILE A 79 4.96 -6.92 -1.99
N LYS A 80 4.30 -7.44 -3.03
CA LYS A 80 4.47 -6.97 -4.41
C LYS A 80 4.19 -5.48 -4.56
N SER A 81 3.22 -4.96 -3.81
CA SER A 81 2.86 -3.55 -3.84
C SER A 81 3.92 -2.66 -3.20
N GLU A 82 4.62 -3.15 -2.16
CA GLU A 82 5.78 -2.47 -1.57
C GLU A 82 6.99 -2.48 -2.50
N GLU A 83 7.27 -3.62 -3.15
CA GLU A 83 8.36 -3.75 -4.13
C GLU A 83 8.16 -2.80 -5.32
N LEU A 84 6.95 -2.75 -5.88
CA LEU A 84 6.62 -1.81 -6.96
C LEU A 84 6.78 -0.35 -6.53
N ARG A 85 6.40 0.00 -5.30
CA ARG A 85 6.59 1.36 -4.77
C ARG A 85 8.07 1.71 -4.60
N ALA A 86 8.90 0.76 -4.16
CA ALA A 86 10.34 0.97 -4.07
C ALA A 86 10.95 1.20 -5.45
N GLN A 87 10.60 0.39 -6.45
CA GLN A 87 11.03 0.56 -7.83
C GLN A 87 10.57 1.88 -8.43
N GLN A 88 9.31 2.26 -8.19
CA GLN A 88 8.77 3.55 -8.61
C GLN A 88 9.56 4.71 -8.02
N SER A 89 9.88 4.66 -6.72
CA SER A 89 10.66 5.73 -6.06
C SER A 89 12.05 5.90 -6.71
N ILE A 90 12.70 4.79 -7.06
CA ILE A 90 13.99 4.81 -7.78
C ILE A 90 13.86 5.46 -9.16
N GLU A 91 12.81 5.12 -9.92
CA GLU A 91 12.60 5.68 -11.26
C GLU A 91 12.21 7.17 -11.21
N ILE A 92 11.36 7.56 -10.26
CA ILE A 92 10.96 8.96 -10.03
C ILE A 92 12.15 9.83 -9.59
N ALA A 93 13.12 9.27 -8.86
CA ALA A 93 14.34 9.99 -8.48
C ALA A 93 15.22 10.39 -9.67
N THR A 94 14.97 9.86 -10.88
CA THR A 94 15.63 10.33 -12.11
C THR A 94 15.00 11.59 -12.70
N VAL A 95 13.81 11.96 -12.21
CA VAL A 95 12.98 13.07 -12.72
C VAL A 95 12.92 14.21 -11.71
N LEU A 96 12.74 13.89 -10.43
CA LEU A 96 12.58 14.87 -9.36
C LEU A 96 13.93 15.21 -8.72
N ASP A 97 14.10 16.49 -8.36
CA ASP A 97 15.23 16.91 -7.53
C ASP A 97 15.05 16.47 -6.06
N THR A 98 16.08 16.66 -5.23
CA THR A 98 16.05 16.22 -3.83
C THR A 98 14.88 16.82 -3.03
N PRO A 99 14.62 18.14 -3.04
CA PRO A 99 13.45 18.70 -2.36
C PRO A 99 12.10 18.15 -2.87
N GLN A 100 11.96 17.92 -4.18
CA GLN A 100 10.76 17.33 -4.76
C GLN A 100 10.60 15.86 -4.34
N MET A 101 11.69 15.09 -4.27
CA MET A 101 11.71 13.71 -3.81
C MET A 101 11.31 13.55 -2.34
N GLU A 102 11.73 14.45 -1.47
CA GLU A 102 11.30 14.44 -0.06
C GLU A 102 9.78 14.60 0.06
N LYS A 103 9.20 15.53 -0.70
CA LYS A 103 7.75 15.73 -0.75
C LYS A 103 7.04 14.53 -1.37
N PHE A 104 7.60 13.95 -2.43
CA PHE A 104 7.04 12.78 -3.09
C PHE A 104 6.99 11.58 -2.14
N ASN A 105 8.09 11.28 -1.45
CA ASN A 105 8.16 10.18 -0.50
C ASN A 105 7.16 10.36 0.65
N LYS A 106 7.04 11.58 1.18
CA LYS A 106 6.02 11.91 2.20
C LYS A 106 4.60 11.71 1.65
N PHE A 107 4.32 12.24 0.47
CA PHE A 107 3.01 12.12 -0.17
C PHE A 107 2.63 10.64 -0.39
N VAL A 108 3.56 9.83 -0.90
CA VAL A 108 3.37 8.39 -1.06
C VAL A 108 3.16 7.70 0.29
N ASP A 109 3.92 8.05 1.32
CA ASP A 109 3.76 7.49 2.66
C ASP A 109 2.38 7.79 3.27
N GLU A 110 1.82 8.97 3.02
CA GLU A 110 0.53 9.38 3.55
C GLU A 110 -0.66 8.79 2.78
N ASN A 111 -0.49 8.54 1.47
CA ASN A 111 -1.58 8.15 0.57
C ASN A 111 -1.54 6.69 0.12
N ALA A 112 -0.42 5.98 0.31
CA ALA A 112 -0.34 4.57 -0.02
C ALA A 112 -1.11 3.71 0.98
N ARG A 113 -1.71 2.63 0.47
CA ARG A 113 -2.21 1.56 1.33
C ARG A 113 -1.02 0.87 2.00
N LYS A 114 -0.98 0.94 3.34
CA LYS A 114 0.06 0.29 4.15
C LYS A 114 -0.35 -1.10 4.59
N ARG A 115 0.63 -1.98 4.72
CA ARG A 115 0.50 -3.22 5.48
C ARG A 115 0.39 -2.87 6.97
N PRO A 116 -0.30 -3.69 7.78
CA PRO A 116 -0.55 -3.39 9.19
C PRO A 116 0.68 -3.61 10.09
N ARG A 117 1.72 -4.26 9.58
CA ARG A 117 2.97 -4.63 10.25
C ARG A 117 3.92 -3.45 10.44
N TYR A 118 5.03 -3.66 11.17
CA TYR A 118 6.18 -2.75 11.09
C TYR A 118 6.74 -2.78 9.66
N ASP A 119 6.95 -1.61 9.07
CA ASP A 119 7.55 -1.49 7.74
C ASP A 119 9.06 -1.77 7.76
N ASN A 120 9.66 -1.88 6.58
CA ASN A 120 11.07 -2.22 6.45
C ASN A 120 11.99 -1.16 7.10
N ALA A 121 11.64 0.12 7.01
CA ALA A 121 12.45 1.18 7.62
C ALA A 121 12.45 1.07 9.15
N LEU A 122 11.30 0.78 9.75
CA LEU A 122 11.17 0.54 11.17
C LEU A 122 11.85 -0.77 11.59
N LEU A 123 11.77 -1.83 10.78
CA LEU A 123 12.48 -3.08 11.05
C LEU A 123 14.00 -2.91 11.04
N GLU A 124 14.55 -2.17 10.07
CA GLU A 124 15.99 -1.86 10.04
C GLU A 124 16.40 -0.98 11.23
N LYS A 125 15.56 -0.02 11.62
CA LYS A 125 15.77 0.78 12.84
C LYS A 125 15.79 -0.11 14.08
N ILE A 126 14.82 -1.04 14.23
CA ILE A 126 14.77 -2.00 15.32
C ILE A 126 16.05 -2.84 15.34
N LYS A 127 16.46 -3.41 14.22
CA LYS A 127 17.67 -4.23 14.10
C LYS A 127 18.90 -3.46 14.57
N THR A 128 19.07 -2.25 14.05
CA THR A 128 20.28 -1.44 14.26
C THR A 128 20.33 -0.84 15.65
N GLU A 129 19.26 -0.17 16.09
CA GLU A 129 19.25 0.57 17.36
C GLU A 129 19.07 -0.32 18.58
N ALA A 130 18.39 -1.46 18.45
CA ALA A 130 18.34 -2.48 19.50
C ALA A 130 19.50 -3.49 19.43
N GLN A 131 20.44 -3.28 18.49
CA GLN A 131 21.66 -4.08 18.34
C GLN A 131 21.40 -5.58 18.23
N LEU A 132 20.32 -5.95 17.53
CA LEU A 132 19.88 -7.33 17.43
C LEU A 132 20.87 -8.13 16.58
N SER A 133 21.21 -9.33 17.05
CA SER A 133 21.83 -10.34 16.22
C SER A 133 20.90 -10.74 15.06
N ASP A 134 21.45 -11.36 14.02
CA ASP A 134 20.64 -11.84 12.89
C ASP A 134 19.58 -12.86 13.33
N ASP A 135 19.86 -13.68 14.35
CA ASP A 135 18.90 -14.68 14.84
C ASP A 135 17.79 -14.05 15.68
N GLU A 136 18.10 -13.06 16.51
CA GLU A 136 17.09 -12.25 17.21
C GLU A 136 16.20 -11.50 16.21
N PHE A 137 16.83 -10.90 15.19
CA PHE A 137 16.10 -10.16 14.16
C PHE A 137 15.19 -11.06 13.32
N LYS A 138 15.59 -12.30 13.02
CA LYS A 138 14.71 -13.28 12.36
C LYS A 138 13.43 -13.51 13.16
N VAL A 139 13.52 -13.61 14.49
CA VAL A 139 12.34 -13.79 15.34
C VAL A 139 11.46 -12.54 15.36
N VAL A 140 12.05 -11.35 15.40
CA VAL A 140 11.30 -10.08 15.28
C VAL A 140 10.54 -10.03 13.96
N ASN A 141 11.22 -10.31 12.84
CA ASN A 141 10.60 -10.28 11.52
C ASN A 141 9.50 -11.34 11.38
N ALA A 142 9.75 -12.58 11.85
CA ALA A 142 8.75 -13.65 11.82
C ALA A 142 7.53 -13.33 12.69
N SER A 143 7.72 -12.72 13.87
CA SER A 143 6.62 -12.28 14.72
C SER A 143 5.80 -11.17 14.07
N ASN A 144 6.45 -10.29 13.31
CA ASN A 144 5.82 -9.23 12.54
C ASN A 144 5.03 -9.78 11.34
N ASP A 145 5.52 -10.82 10.68
CA ASP A 145 4.81 -11.55 9.60
C ASP A 145 3.58 -12.29 10.15
N ALA A 146 3.74 -12.98 11.28
CA ALA A 146 2.65 -13.69 11.94
C ALA A 146 1.53 -12.74 12.39
N PHE A 147 1.90 -11.57 12.91
CA PHE A 147 0.97 -10.49 13.23
C PHE A 147 0.14 -10.07 12.01
N GLU A 148 0.80 -9.78 10.88
CA GLU A 148 0.10 -9.36 9.67
C GLU A 148 -0.85 -10.43 9.17
N LYS A 149 -0.40 -11.68 9.17
CA LYS A 149 -1.23 -12.79 8.73
C LYS A 149 -2.48 -12.89 9.60
N ALA A 150 -2.31 -12.94 10.92
CA ALA A 150 -3.43 -13.03 11.86
C ALA A 150 -4.42 -11.85 11.71
N PHE A 151 -3.90 -10.64 11.52
CA PHE A 151 -4.73 -9.46 11.31
C PHE A 151 -5.49 -9.48 9.97
N ASN A 152 -4.88 -9.99 8.90
CA ASN A 152 -5.55 -10.16 7.61
C ASN A 152 -6.57 -11.30 7.63
N ASP A 153 -6.27 -12.41 8.31
CA ASP A 153 -7.19 -13.55 8.45
C ASP A 153 -8.46 -13.12 9.22
N ALA A 154 -8.34 -12.18 10.17
CA ALA A 154 -9.46 -11.59 10.89
C ALA A 154 -10.26 -10.53 10.07
N HIS A 155 -9.87 -10.23 8.82
CA HIS A 155 -10.53 -9.20 7.98
C HIS A 155 -12.01 -9.50 7.76
N ASP A 156 -12.37 -10.78 7.59
CA ASP A 156 -13.76 -11.23 7.47
C ASP A 156 -14.53 -11.19 8.80
N VAL A 157 -13.91 -10.78 9.90
CA VAL A 157 -14.63 -10.53 11.16
C VAL A 157 -14.92 -9.05 11.32
N TYR A 158 -13.93 -8.18 11.07
CA TYR A 158 -14.12 -6.75 11.22
C TYR A 158 -14.75 -6.08 9.99
N HIS A 159 -14.63 -6.62 8.77
CA HIS A 159 -15.33 -6.17 7.56
C HIS A 159 -15.34 -4.63 7.32
N GLY A 160 -14.29 -3.92 7.72
CA GLY A 160 -14.19 -2.45 7.58
C GLY A 160 -14.68 -1.64 8.79
N ASN A 161 -15.16 -2.29 9.85
CA ASN A 161 -15.39 -1.66 11.15
C ASN A 161 -14.03 -1.32 11.80
N ASN A 162 -13.73 -0.03 11.89
CA ASN A 162 -12.45 0.46 12.44
C ASN A 162 -12.28 0.16 13.93
N ASP A 163 -13.35 0.18 14.73
CA ASP A 163 -13.26 -0.11 16.17
C ASP A 163 -12.94 -1.57 16.41
N LEU A 164 -13.60 -2.47 15.67
CA LEU A 164 -13.33 -3.89 15.75
C LEU A 164 -11.94 -4.22 15.16
N ALA A 165 -11.56 -3.59 14.05
CA ALA A 165 -10.21 -3.71 13.50
C ALA A 165 -9.15 -3.26 14.52
N LYS A 166 -9.36 -2.15 15.24
CA LYS A 166 -8.46 -1.70 16.30
C LYS A 166 -8.30 -2.75 17.40
N GLN A 167 -9.40 -3.34 17.88
CA GLN A 167 -9.34 -4.40 18.90
C GLN A 167 -8.52 -5.61 18.44
N TYR A 168 -8.71 -6.06 17.20
CA TYR A 168 -7.93 -7.16 16.63
C TYR A 168 -6.46 -6.79 16.46
N TRP A 169 -6.18 -5.57 15.99
CA TRP A 169 -4.82 -5.06 15.84
C TRP A 169 -4.11 -5.05 17.20
N GLU A 170 -4.72 -4.49 18.25
CA GLU A 170 -4.15 -4.43 19.60
C GLU A 170 -3.93 -5.84 20.18
N LYS A 171 -4.92 -6.73 20.02
CA LYS A 171 -4.80 -8.13 20.45
C LYS A 171 -3.61 -8.83 19.82
N PHE A 172 -3.44 -8.72 18.50
CA PHE A 172 -2.33 -9.38 17.80
C PHE A 172 -1.00 -8.67 18.07
N ASP A 173 -0.98 -7.35 18.31
CA ASP A 173 0.24 -6.61 18.64
C ASP A 173 0.79 -7.05 20.01
N VAL A 174 -0.10 -7.25 21.00
CA VAL A 174 0.28 -7.84 22.30
C VAL A 174 0.92 -9.22 22.09
N GLN A 175 0.33 -10.07 21.24
CA GLN A 175 0.90 -11.39 20.95
C GLN A 175 2.26 -11.30 20.25
N ARG A 176 2.42 -10.39 19.29
CA ARG A 176 3.69 -10.11 18.61
C ARG A 176 4.76 -9.70 19.61
N LYS A 177 4.47 -8.73 20.48
CA LYS A 177 5.41 -8.22 21.50
C LYS A 177 5.79 -9.31 22.50
N LEU A 178 4.84 -10.11 22.96
CA LEU A 178 5.11 -11.25 23.84
C LEU A 178 5.99 -12.33 23.18
N ALA A 179 5.82 -12.58 21.88
CA ALA A 179 6.68 -13.52 21.16
C ALA A 179 8.12 -13.01 21.07
N ILE A 180 8.28 -11.71 20.79
CA ILE A 180 9.59 -11.04 20.72
C ILE A 180 10.28 -11.04 22.10
N GLN A 181 9.55 -10.69 23.16
CA GLN A 181 10.06 -10.64 24.53
C GLN A 181 10.67 -11.97 25.01
N LYS A 182 10.15 -13.11 24.54
CA LYS A 182 10.63 -14.44 24.93
C LYS A 182 12.03 -14.77 24.40
N VAL A 183 12.48 -14.06 23.37
CA VAL A 183 13.75 -14.37 22.67
C VAL A 183 14.78 -13.27 22.90
N LEU A 184 14.35 -12.02 22.99
CA LEU A 184 15.28 -10.91 23.24
C LEU A 184 15.76 -10.90 24.70
N SER A 185 16.99 -10.45 24.90
CA SER A 185 17.47 -10.07 26.23
C SER A 185 16.60 -8.92 26.81
N PRO A 186 16.53 -8.73 28.14
CA PRO A 186 15.78 -7.62 28.72
C PRO A 186 16.23 -6.24 28.19
N GLU A 187 17.52 -6.07 27.93
CA GLU A 187 18.08 -4.83 27.37
C GLU A 187 17.62 -4.60 25.93
N HIS A 188 17.78 -5.60 25.06
CA HIS A 188 17.34 -5.54 23.66
C HIS A 188 15.82 -5.34 23.57
N TYR A 189 15.05 -6.00 24.43
CA TYR A 189 13.59 -5.86 24.47
C TYR A 189 13.16 -4.45 24.90
N THR A 190 13.81 -3.88 25.92
CA THR A 190 13.51 -2.51 26.37
C THR A 190 13.75 -1.50 25.24
N LYS A 191 14.84 -1.68 24.49
CA LYS A 191 15.16 -0.83 23.34
C LYS A 191 14.17 -1.02 22.19
N PHE A 192 13.78 -2.27 21.91
CA PHE A 192 12.72 -2.58 20.96
C PHE A 192 11.40 -1.88 21.33
N GLU A 193 10.96 -1.97 22.58
CA GLU A 193 9.72 -1.33 23.05
C GLU A 193 9.76 0.19 22.88
N ASP A 194 10.88 0.83 23.21
CA ASP A 194 11.06 2.28 23.05
C ASP A 194 10.96 2.71 21.58
N ILE A 195 11.50 1.90 20.65
CA ILE A 195 11.45 2.18 19.21
C ILE A 195 10.02 2.08 18.66
N VAL A 196 9.20 1.15 19.18
CA VAL A 196 7.85 0.86 18.63
C VAL A 196 6.71 1.47 19.44
N LYS A 197 6.97 2.22 20.51
CA LYS A 197 5.95 2.75 21.44
C LYS A 197 4.87 3.62 20.78
N ASP A 198 5.23 4.34 19.72
CA ASP A 198 4.33 5.25 19.00
C ASP A 198 3.61 4.56 17.84
N VAL A 199 3.88 3.27 17.60
CA VAL A 199 3.19 2.49 16.57
C VAL A 199 1.81 2.12 17.07
N GLN A 200 0.80 2.66 16.39
CA GLN A 200 -0.60 2.46 16.71
C GLN A 200 -1.39 2.07 15.45
N PHE A 201 -2.56 1.45 15.67
CA PHE A 201 -3.50 1.17 14.60
C PHE A 201 -3.87 2.45 13.84
N LYS A 202 -3.69 2.41 12.51
CA LYS A 202 -4.16 3.46 11.60
C LYS A 202 -5.41 2.95 10.90
N GLY A 203 -6.57 3.47 11.32
CA GLY A 203 -7.86 3.13 10.73
C GLY A 203 -7.95 3.49 9.25
N ARG A 204 -8.86 2.83 8.53
CA ARG A 204 -9.15 3.20 7.14
C ARG A 204 -10.00 4.48 7.15
N LYS A 205 -9.58 5.48 6.36
CA LYS A 205 -10.39 6.67 6.06
C LYS A 205 -11.45 6.33 5.02
#